data_AF-A0A367CGY1-F1
#
_entry.id   AF-A0A367CGY1-F1
#
_cell.length_a   1.000
_cell.length_b   1.000
_cell.length_c   1.000
_cell.angle_alpha   90.00
_cell.angle_beta   90.00
_cell.angle_gamma   90.00
#
_symmetry.space_group_name_H-M   'P 1'
#
loop_
_entity.id
_entity.type
_entity.pdbx_description
1 polymer ?
#
loop_
_entity_poly.entity_id
_entity_poly.type
_entity_poly.pdbx_seq_one_letter_code
_entity_poly.pdbx_strand_id
1 'polypeptide(L)'
;MSIYDLFRERKQAKLVRLVMRKRQRYLNSEEYVKNMCSTIIQNLNLMGNPIQEKMKKVPNAVIELMPIYQQMLDLHSDKFPDRNIPLLKESFQKSLYSSVETKLLPFYLNDLKEDHPDSFLLLPINVCMKLQNGEDGYHGMDVIIRKVRGDFEVATYDKAQIRIISPDSQSIQKKLRAAVYIDDQKKQITPIYIYKIKNSPQKVKAITQALRIGRLHLNWFERNELIKGPFEEYRPLHLFSRCAKKEYYSNDLATSQYVQDNCMVNNLNGAMKYILGVKKQVKIKNQIFYKSSIPNLSNGDFKKELTQLAIVHLKNSGASSKTLKILQQALVTYLDEKGKRTEVPQQEKISYKLKKGKETHHAWLQKTLRSQDLKIKQSR
;
A
#
# COMPACT_ATOMS: atom_id res chain seq x y z
N MET A 1 -24.39 10.49 -27.65
CA MET A 1 -24.26 10.13 -26.23
C MET A 1 -25.56 9.46 -25.79
N SER A 2 -25.53 8.23 -25.29
CA SER A 2 -26.76 7.49 -24.96
C SER A 2 -27.32 7.91 -23.59
N ILE A 3 -28.62 7.65 -23.35
CA ILE A 3 -29.25 7.84 -22.02
C ILE A 3 -28.50 7.02 -20.94
N TYR A 4 -28.01 5.83 -21.29
CA TYR A 4 -27.22 4.98 -20.39
C TYR A 4 -25.89 5.61 -20.01
N ASP A 5 -25.20 6.28 -20.94
CA ASP A 5 -23.96 7.01 -20.66
C ASP A 5 -24.22 8.15 -19.68
N LEU A 6 -25.30 8.90 -19.88
CA LEU A 6 -25.70 9.99 -19.00
C LEU A 6 -26.00 9.51 -17.57
N PHE A 7 -26.70 8.37 -17.41
CA PHE A 7 -26.95 7.77 -16.10
C PHE A 7 -25.65 7.28 -15.44
N ARG A 8 -24.74 6.69 -16.22
CA ARG A 8 -23.43 6.23 -15.76
C ARG A 8 -22.62 7.40 -15.22
N GLU A 9 -22.51 8.48 -15.98
CA GLU A 9 -21.78 9.70 -15.60
C GLU A 9 -22.36 10.34 -14.34
N ARG A 10 -23.69 10.52 -14.27
CA ARG A 10 -24.36 11.07 -13.07
C ARG A 10 -24.09 10.24 -11.83
N LYS A 11 -24.13 8.90 -11.95
CA LYS A 11 -23.82 7.98 -10.85
C LYS A 11 -22.37 8.10 -10.40
N GLN A 12 -21.43 8.12 -11.35
CA GLN A 12 -20.00 8.32 -11.07
C GLN A 12 -19.76 9.66 -10.36
N ALA A 13 -20.30 10.76 -10.88
CA ALA A 13 -20.18 12.08 -10.27
C ALA A 13 -20.76 12.16 -8.85
N LYS A 14 -21.89 11.46 -8.58
CA LYS A 14 -22.45 11.36 -7.22
C LYS A 14 -21.51 10.63 -6.26
N LEU A 15 -20.88 9.54 -6.71
CA LEU A 15 -19.92 8.78 -5.92
C LEU A 15 -18.63 9.58 -5.68
N VAL A 16 -18.12 10.30 -6.67
CA VAL A 16 -16.96 11.21 -6.51
C VAL A 16 -17.27 12.30 -5.48
N ARG A 17 -18.45 12.94 -5.55
CA ARG A 17 -18.89 13.91 -4.52
C ARG A 17 -18.99 13.29 -3.13
N LEU A 18 -19.41 12.03 -3.01
CA LEU A 18 -19.41 11.31 -1.73
C LEU A 18 -17.99 11.12 -1.19
N VAL A 19 -17.05 10.69 -2.04
CA VAL A 19 -15.63 10.53 -1.68
C VAL A 19 -15.07 11.85 -1.18
N MET A 20 -15.27 12.95 -1.91
CA MET A 20 -14.76 14.27 -1.53
C MET A 20 -15.29 14.69 -0.15
N ARG A 21 -16.59 14.49 0.12
CA ARG A 21 -17.16 14.77 1.45
C ARG A 21 -16.57 13.88 2.55
N LYS A 22 -16.40 12.57 2.31
CA LYS A 22 -15.79 11.64 3.28
C LYS A 22 -14.35 12.06 3.60
N ARG A 23 -13.57 12.40 2.57
CA ARG A 23 -12.18 12.88 2.72
C ARG A 23 -12.09 14.18 3.47
N GLN A 24 -12.90 15.18 3.10
CA GLN A 24 -12.88 16.47 3.81
C GLN A 24 -13.18 16.32 5.31
N ARG A 25 -14.16 15.49 5.67
CA ARG A 25 -14.46 15.20 7.08
C ARG A 25 -13.29 14.55 7.81
N TYR A 26 -12.62 13.60 7.16
CA TYR A 26 -11.47 12.92 7.74
C TYR A 26 -10.28 13.86 7.90
N LEU A 27 -9.89 14.60 6.86
CA LEU A 27 -8.78 15.55 6.91
C LEU A 27 -8.97 16.64 7.99
N ASN A 28 -10.23 16.99 8.29
CA ASN A 28 -10.59 17.93 9.35
C ASN A 28 -10.77 17.28 10.74
N SER A 29 -10.58 15.96 10.87
CA SER A 29 -10.75 15.23 12.12
C SER A 29 -9.45 15.17 12.93
N GLU A 30 -9.56 15.10 14.25
CA GLU A 30 -8.41 14.84 15.15
C GLU A 30 -7.74 13.50 14.86
N GLU A 31 -8.53 12.51 14.43
CA GLU A 31 -8.02 11.20 14.06
C GLU A 31 -7.01 11.28 12.90
N TYR A 32 -7.17 12.21 11.95
CA TYR A 32 -6.28 12.31 10.80
C TYR A 32 -4.83 12.62 11.21
N VAL A 33 -4.63 13.66 12.04
CA VAL A 33 -3.29 14.05 12.50
C VAL A 33 -2.61 12.89 13.23
N LYS A 34 -3.34 12.25 14.15
CA LYS A 34 -2.86 11.07 14.90
C LYS A 34 -2.49 9.90 13.98
N ASN A 35 -3.35 9.60 13.02
CA ASN A 35 -3.15 8.47 12.11
C ASN A 35 -2.00 8.71 11.13
N MET A 36 -1.93 9.89 10.54
CA MET A 36 -0.88 10.26 9.60
C MET A 36 0.48 10.36 10.29
N CYS A 37 0.56 10.92 11.50
CA CYS A 37 1.79 10.89 12.31
C CYS A 37 2.30 9.45 12.52
N SER A 38 1.40 8.55 12.94
CA SER A 38 1.72 7.13 13.11
C SER A 38 2.22 6.49 11.81
N THR A 39 1.53 6.74 10.69
CA THR A 39 1.92 6.23 9.36
C THR A 39 3.29 6.72 8.91
N ILE A 40 3.65 7.98 9.18
CA ILE A 40 4.97 8.53 8.84
C ILE A 40 6.08 7.87 9.67
N ILE A 41 5.87 7.66 10.97
CA ILE A 41 6.86 7.01 11.84
C ILE A 41 7.04 5.53 11.42
N GLN A 42 5.95 4.85 11.05
CA GLN A 42 6.02 3.51 10.46
C GLN A 42 6.77 3.52 9.12
N ASN A 43 6.55 4.52 8.26
CA ASN A 43 7.32 4.72 7.05
C ASN A 43 8.82 4.83 7.36
N LEU A 44 9.21 5.45 8.47
CA LEU A 44 10.62 5.54 8.87
C LEU A 44 11.17 4.23 9.48
N ASN A 45 10.37 3.15 9.57
CA ASN A 45 10.70 1.88 10.23
C ASN A 45 11.06 2.05 11.72
N LEU A 46 10.53 3.09 12.37
CA LEU A 46 10.78 3.39 13.78
C LEU A 46 9.68 2.83 14.70
N MET A 47 8.57 2.37 14.12
CA MET A 47 7.42 1.80 14.81
C MET A 47 6.70 0.82 13.88
N GLY A 48 6.05 -0.20 14.45
CA GLY A 48 5.13 -1.09 13.74
C GLY A 48 3.71 -0.51 13.69
N ASN A 49 2.77 -1.25 13.10
CA ASN A 49 1.36 -0.89 13.16
C ASN A 49 0.90 -1.02 14.62
N PRO A 50 0.40 0.06 15.26
CA PRO A 50 -0.34 -0.11 16.50
C PRO A 50 -1.57 -0.97 16.18
N ILE A 51 -1.66 -2.11 16.85
CA ILE A 51 -2.50 -3.26 16.53
C ILE A 51 -3.99 -2.89 16.29
N GLN A 52 -4.54 -3.46 15.20
CA GLN A 52 -5.95 -3.80 14.87
C GLN A 52 -7.08 -2.76 14.86
N GLU A 53 -7.06 -1.63 15.59
CA GLU A 53 -8.31 -0.87 15.79
C GLU A 53 -8.77 0.06 14.64
N LYS A 54 -7.90 0.44 13.70
CA LYS A 54 -8.16 1.64 12.86
C LYS A 54 -8.61 1.39 11.42
N MET A 55 -8.70 0.14 10.96
CA MET A 55 -8.98 -0.16 9.54
C MET A 55 -10.45 -0.33 9.20
N LYS A 56 -11.35 -0.24 10.19
CA LYS A 56 -12.81 -0.18 9.97
C LYS A 56 -13.26 1.14 9.33
N LYS A 57 -12.46 2.21 9.42
CA LYS A 57 -12.81 3.55 8.93
C LYS A 57 -12.02 3.90 7.67
N VAL A 58 -12.74 4.28 6.63
CA VAL A 58 -12.19 4.73 5.34
C VAL A 58 -12.83 6.08 5.03
N PRO A 59 -12.08 7.13 4.64
CA PRO A 59 -10.64 7.16 4.36
C PRO A 59 -9.74 6.94 5.59
N ASN A 60 -8.48 6.57 5.34
CA ASN A 60 -7.45 6.34 6.35
C ASN A 60 -6.10 6.93 5.90
N ALA A 61 -5.17 7.09 6.84
CA ALA A 61 -3.89 7.77 6.60
C ALA A 61 -3.02 7.10 5.53
N VAL A 62 -3.11 5.77 5.35
CA VAL A 62 -2.33 5.06 4.33
C VAL A 62 -2.78 5.48 2.92
N ILE A 63 -4.10 5.58 2.70
CA ILE A 63 -4.65 6.05 1.42
C ILE A 63 -4.33 7.53 1.19
N GLU A 64 -4.32 8.35 2.25
CA GLU A 64 -3.96 9.77 2.17
C GLU A 64 -2.46 10.01 1.92
N LEU A 65 -1.63 8.96 1.75
CA LEU A 65 -0.30 9.09 1.14
C LEU A 65 -0.37 9.29 -0.38
N MET A 66 -1.45 8.89 -1.06
CA MET A 66 -1.58 9.06 -2.52
C MET A 66 -1.53 10.53 -2.98
N PRO A 67 -2.23 11.49 -2.33
CA PRO A 67 -2.03 12.91 -2.60
C PRO A 67 -0.59 13.39 -2.40
N ILE A 68 0.12 12.83 -1.42
CA ILE A 68 1.51 13.20 -1.14
C ILE A 68 2.42 12.67 -2.25
N TYR A 69 2.18 11.45 -2.76
CA TYR A 69 2.90 10.95 -3.95
C TYR A 69 2.62 11.78 -5.20
N GLN A 70 1.39 12.27 -5.39
CA GLN A 70 1.10 13.20 -6.50
C GLN A 70 1.93 14.48 -6.38
N GLN A 71 2.08 15.03 -5.17
CA GLN A 71 2.93 16.20 -4.94
C GLN A 71 4.41 15.89 -5.18
N MET A 72 4.88 14.68 -4.88
CA MET A 72 6.23 14.25 -5.24
C MET A 72 6.45 14.19 -6.76
N LEU A 73 5.43 13.83 -7.55
CA LEU A 73 5.53 13.87 -9.02
C LEU A 73 5.68 15.31 -9.53
N ASP A 74 5.00 16.27 -8.88
CA ASP A 74 5.09 17.68 -9.25
C ASP A 74 6.48 18.27 -8.90
N LEU A 75 7.05 17.88 -7.76
CA LEU A 75 8.34 18.40 -7.28
C LEU A 75 9.56 17.72 -7.91
N HIS A 76 9.39 16.51 -8.44
CA HIS A 76 10.47 15.70 -9.00
C HIS A 76 10.14 15.20 -10.40
N SER A 77 9.43 15.99 -11.21
CA SER A 77 9.05 15.62 -12.57
C SER A 77 10.27 15.26 -13.43
N ASP A 78 11.42 15.89 -13.16
CA ASP A 78 12.73 15.62 -13.75
C ASP A 78 13.20 14.17 -13.54
N LYS A 79 12.75 13.51 -12.47
CA LYS A 79 13.13 12.12 -12.13
C LYS A 79 12.28 11.06 -12.80
N PHE A 80 11.29 11.47 -13.59
CA PHE A 80 10.38 10.58 -14.32
C PHE A 80 10.40 10.89 -15.82
N PRO A 81 11.58 10.90 -16.48
CA PRO A 81 11.65 11.06 -17.92
C PRO A 81 10.83 9.92 -18.57
N ASP A 82 10.14 10.23 -19.65
CA ASP A 82 9.29 9.29 -20.41
C ASP A 82 8.02 8.83 -19.70
N ARG A 83 7.64 9.46 -18.58
CA ARG A 83 6.38 9.18 -17.88
C ARG A 83 5.33 10.25 -18.19
N ASN A 84 4.09 9.81 -18.41
CA ASN A 84 2.95 10.68 -18.58
C ASN A 84 2.48 11.16 -17.19
N ILE A 85 3.05 12.28 -16.71
CA ILE A 85 2.73 12.85 -15.38
C ILE A 85 1.23 13.13 -15.20
N PRO A 86 0.51 13.75 -16.15
CA PRO A 86 -0.94 13.93 -16.03
C PRO A 86 -1.70 12.62 -15.80
N LEU A 87 -1.38 11.58 -16.57
CA LEU A 87 -2.01 10.27 -16.44
C LEU A 87 -1.62 9.54 -15.14
N LEU A 88 -0.38 9.69 -14.67
CA LEU A 88 0.03 9.20 -13.35
C LEU A 88 -0.81 9.83 -12.24
N LYS A 89 -0.98 11.15 -12.28
CA LYS A 89 -1.81 11.88 -11.31
C LYS A 89 -3.26 11.41 -11.36
N GLU A 90 -3.82 11.24 -12.56
CA GLU A 90 -5.16 10.69 -12.76
C GLU A 90 -5.29 9.28 -12.16
N SER A 91 -4.33 8.38 -12.44
CA SER A 91 -4.30 7.02 -11.88
C SER A 91 -4.25 7.04 -10.36
N PHE A 92 -3.42 7.89 -9.74
CA PHE A 92 -3.42 8.05 -8.28
C PHE A 92 -4.74 8.59 -7.73
N GLN A 93 -5.38 9.52 -8.44
CA GLN A 93 -6.66 10.08 -8.01
C GLN A 93 -7.78 9.04 -8.09
N LYS A 94 -7.85 8.26 -9.18
CA LYS A 94 -8.80 7.16 -9.34
C LYS A 94 -8.55 6.05 -8.31
N SER A 95 -7.29 5.76 -8.02
CA SER A 95 -6.86 4.82 -6.96
C SER A 95 -7.32 5.25 -5.58
N LEU A 96 -7.10 6.53 -5.24
CA LEU A 96 -7.57 7.16 -4.01
C LEU A 96 -9.09 7.09 -3.89
N TYR A 97 -9.80 7.49 -4.94
CA TYR A 97 -11.27 7.53 -4.93
C TYR A 97 -11.89 6.15 -4.81
N SER A 98 -11.37 5.17 -5.55
CA SER A 98 -11.85 3.78 -5.47
C SER A 98 -11.47 3.08 -4.16
N SER A 99 -10.38 3.50 -3.51
CA SER A 99 -9.99 3.01 -2.18
C SER A 99 -10.94 3.51 -1.08
N VAL A 100 -11.52 4.71 -1.23
CA VAL A 100 -12.53 5.29 -0.32
C VAL A 100 -13.95 4.83 -0.63
N GLU A 101 -14.27 4.62 -1.91
CA GLU A 101 -15.58 4.16 -2.37
C GLU A 101 -15.42 3.15 -3.51
N THR A 102 -15.43 1.86 -3.16
CA THR A 102 -15.19 0.77 -4.10
C THR A 102 -16.29 0.60 -5.15
N LYS A 103 -17.46 1.25 -4.97
CA LYS A 103 -18.47 1.35 -6.03
C LYS A 103 -17.99 2.13 -7.26
N LEU A 104 -16.87 2.86 -7.17
CA LEU A 104 -16.22 3.50 -8.31
C LEU A 104 -15.35 2.54 -9.14
N LEU A 105 -14.97 1.37 -8.62
CA LEU A 105 -14.09 0.43 -9.30
C LEU A 105 -14.59 0.00 -10.70
N PRO A 106 -15.87 -0.35 -10.90
CA PRO A 106 -16.33 -0.73 -12.23
C PRO A 106 -16.16 0.38 -13.28
N PHE A 107 -16.26 1.65 -12.87
CA PHE A 107 -16.04 2.78 -13.76
C PHE A 107 -14.56 2.89 -14.11
N TYR A 108 -13.69 2.93 -13.11
CA TYR A 108 -12.27 3.15 -13.34
C TYR A 108 -11.53 1.96 -13.93
N LEU A 109 -12.00 0.73 -13.71
CA LEU A 109 -11.49 -0.46 -14.42
C LEU A 109 -11.76 -0.36 -15.93
N ASN A 110 -12.91 0.17 -16.33
CA ASN A 110 -13.25 0.37 -17.74
C ASN A 110 -12.45 1.52 -18.37
N ASP A 111 -12.05 2.52 -17.57
CA ASP A 111 -11.28 3.67 -18.03
C ASP A 111 -9.76 3.39 -18.14
N LEU A 112 -9.29 2.19 -17.74
CA LEU A 112 -7.87 1.83 -17.86
C LEU A 112 -7.46 1.79 -19.34
N LYS A 113 -6.45 2.59 -19.68
CA LYS A 113 -5.80 2.56 -20.98
C LYS A 113 -5.00 1.27 -21.12
N GLU A 114 -5.16 0.64 -22.28
CA GLU A 114 -4.51 -0.61 -22.63
C GLU A 114 -3.01 -0.42 -22.85
N ASP A 115 -2.21 -1.35 -22.31
CA ASP A 115 -0.75 -1.41 -22.45
C ASP A 115 -0.01 -0.11 -22.08
N HIS A 116 -0.63 0.74 -21.25
CA HIS A 116 -0.04 2.00 -20.80
C HIS A 116 0.44 1.89 -19.34
N PRO A 117 1.77 2.02 -19.07
CA PRO A 117 2.33 1.79 -17.73
C PRO A 117 1.82 2.79 -16.67
N ASP A 118 1.51 4.02 -17.08
CA ASP A 118 0.95 5.07 -16.22
C ASP A 118 -0.55 5.00 -15.98
N SER A 119 -1.26 4.09 -16.67
CA SER A 119 -2.68 3.85 -16.46
C SER A 119 -2.87 2.64 -15.54
N PHE A 120 -3.18 2.88 -14.27
CA PHE A 120 -3.34 1.83 -13.28
C PHE A 120 -4.34 2.20 -12.17
N LEU A 121 -4.77 1.19 -11.43
CA LEU A 121 -5.36 1.36 -10.10
C LEU A 121 -4.44 0.73 -9.05
N LEU A 122 -4.22 1.43 -7.95
CA LEU A 122 -3.43 0.99 -6.79
C LEU A 122 -4.34 1.04 -5.55
N LEU A 123 -4.64 -0.11 -4.96
CA LEU A 123 -5.50 -0.21 -3.78
C LEU A 123 -4.78 -0.95 -2.66
N PRO A 124 -4.47 -0.28 -1.54
CA PRO A 124 -4.11 -0.98 -0.32
C PRO A 124 -5.29 -1.84 0.12
N ILE A 125 -5.09 -3.12 0.40
CA ILE A 125 -6.10 -4.04 0.91
C ILE A 125 -5.61 -4.77 2.15
N ASN A 126 -6.54 -5.38 2.85
CA ASN A 126 -6.30 -6.27 3.97
C ASN A 126 -6.76 -7.67 3.65
N VAL A 127 -6.00 -8.63 4.12
CA VAL A 127 -6.42 -10.02 4.19
C VAL A 127 -6.53 -10.43 5.64
N CYS A 128 -7.65 -11.04 6.00
CA CYS A 128 -7.80 -11.69 7.29
C CYS A 128 -7.01 -13.00 7.27
N MET A 129 -6.37 -13.32 8.38
CA MET A 129 -5.55 -14.52 8.56
C MET A 129 -5.63 -15.00 10.00
N LYS A 130 -5.35 -16.28 10.25
CA LYS A 130 -5.08 -16.75 11.62
C LYS A 130 -3.62 -16.50 11.98
N LEU A 131 -3.41 -15.91 13.15
CA LEU A 131 -2.09 -15.75 13.76
C LEU A 131 -1.65 -17.09 14.36
N GLN A 132 -0.35 -17.23 14.65
CA GLN A 132 0.22 -18.47 15.23
C GLN A 132 -0.41 -18.84 16.58
N ASN A 133 -0.92 -17.85 17.32
CA ASN A 133 -1.64 -18.04 18.58
C ASN A 133 -3.14 -18.37 18.39
N GLY A 134 -3.62 -18.56 17.15
CA GLY A 134 -5.01 -18.86 16.83
C GLY A 134 -5.95 -17.65 16.75
N GLU A 135 -5.46 -16.44 17.07
CA GLU A 135 -6.24 -15.21 16.98
C GLU A 135 -6.41 -14.72 15.55
N ASP A 136 -7.42 -13.87 15.32
CA ASP A 136 -7.61 -13.22 14.04
C ASP A 136 -6.59 -12.08 13.84
N GLY A 137 -5.79 -12.24 12.79
CA GLY A 137 -4.84 -11.26 12.29
C GLY A 137 -5.32 -10.59 11.02
N TYR A 138 -4.71 -9.44 10.74
CA TYR A 138 -4.86 -8.74 9.46
C TYR A 138 -3.48 -8.49 8.86
N HIS A 139 -3.34 -8.78 7.58
CA HIS A 139 -2.14 -8.43 6.83
C HIS A 139 -2.46 -7.42 5.73
N GLY A 140 -1.67 -6.36 5.69
CA GLY A 140 -1.76 -5.29 4.71
C GLY A 140 -0.93 -5.57 3.47
N MET A 141 -1.53 -5.45 2.30
CA MET A 141 -0.84 -5.55 1.00
C MET A 141 -1.44 -4.56 0.00
N ASP A 142 -0.84 -4.45 -1.18
CA ASP A 142 -1.35 -3.55 -2.22
C ASP A 142 -1.71 -4.32 -3.48
N VAL A 143 -2.83 -3.94 -4.11
CA VAL A 143 -3.25 -4.48 -5.40
C VAL A 143 -3.03 -3.42 -6.47
N ILE A 144 -2.33 -3.81 -7.53
CA ILE A 144 -2.08 -2.99 -8.72
C ILE A 144 -2.84 -3.62 -9.87
N ILE A 145 -3.68 -2.84 -10.56
CA ILE A 145 -4.45 -3.32 -11.70
C ILE A 145 -4.08 -2.51 -12.93
N ARG A 146 -3.75 -3.22 -14.01
CA ARG A 146 -3.48 -2.66 -15.34
C ARG A 146 -4.28 -3.41 -16.39
N LYS A 147 -4.50 -2.78 -17.53
CA LYS A 147 -5.05 -3.43 -18.72
C LYS A 147 -3.90 -3.78 -19.66
N VAL A 148 -3.74 -5.07 -19.95
CA VAL A 148 -2.65 -5.60 -20.77
C VAL A 148 -3.23 -6.49 -21.84
N ARG A 149 -3.06 -6.13 -23.11
CA ARG A 149 -3.61 -6.85 -24.29
C ARG A 149 -5.09 -7.22 -24.10
N GLY A 150 -5.92 -6.23 -23.85
CA GLY A 150 -7.36 -6.36 -23.68
C GLY A 150 -7.83 -6.90 -22.32
N ASP A 151 -6.99 -7.66 -21.60
CA ASP A 151 -7.30 -8.32 -20.33
C ASP A 151 -6.78 -7.53 -19.11
N PHE A 152 -7.22 -7.92 -17.91
CA PHE A 152 -6.70 -7.36 -16.66
C PHE A 152 -5.48 -8.13 -16.16
N GLU A 153 -4.41 -7.40 -15.85
CA GLU A 153 -3.34 -7.87 -14.99
C GLU A 153 -3.57 -7.31 -13.58
N VAL A 154 -3.91 -8.20 -12.65
CA VAL A 154 -4.06 -7.87 -11.23
C VAL A 154 -2.81 -8.39 -10.51
N ALA A 155 -1.99 -7.50 -9.99
CA ALA A 155 -0.78 -7.82 -9.26
C ALA A 155 -0.95 -7.51 -7.78
N THR A 156 -0.67 -8.46 -6.90
CA THR A 156 -0.51 -8.17 -5.46
C THR A 156 0.95 -7.86 -5.18
N TYR A 157 1.22 -6.78 -4.47
CA TYR A 157 2.53 -6.42 -3.96
C TYR A 157 2.57 -6.71 -2.46
N ASP A 158 3.36 -7.69 -2.08
CA ASP A 158 3.46 -8.15 -0.69
C ASP A 158 4.89 -8.57 -0.33
N LYS A 159 5.51 -7.79 0.56
CA LYS A 159 6.85 -8.07 1.08
C LYS A 159 6.90 -9.18 2.15
N ALA A 160 5.76 -9.68 2.60
CA ALA A 160 5.66 -10.84 3.48
C ALA A 160 5.35 -12.14 2.73
N GLN A 161 4.99 -12.05 1.44
CA GLN A 161 4.66 -13.18 0.56
C GLN A 161 3.59 -14.13 1.12
N ILE A 162 2.52 -13.58 1.70
CA ILE A 162 1.48 -14.34 2.36
C ILE A 162 0.80 -15.37 1.44
N ARG A 163 0.78 -15.12 0.12
CA ARG A 163 0.24 -16.05 -0.88
C ARG A 163 0.94 -17.42 -0.89
N ILE A 164 2.21 -17.51 -0.47
CA ILE A 164 2.95 -18.79 -0.39
C ILE A 164 2.53 -19.58 0.85
N ILE A 165 2.27 -18.87 1.95
CA ILE A 165 1.88 -19.48 3.22
C ILE A 165 0.44 -19.96 3.13
N SER A 166 -0.36 -19.24 2.34
CA SER A 166 -1.81 -19.38 2.38
C SER A 166 -2.44 -19.57 1.00
N PRO A 167 -2.21 -20.75 0.39
CA PRO A 167 -2.88 -21.10 -0.83
C PRO A 167 -4.21 -21.79 -0.59
N ASP A 168 -5.03 -21.78 -1.63
CA ASP A 168 -6.30 -22.48 -1.75
C ASP A 168 -6.15 -24.01 -1.77
N SER A 169 -4.95 -24.53 -2.01
CA SER A 169 -4.62 -25.95 -1.84
C SER A 169 -3.12 -26.20 -1.61
N GLN A 170 -2.78 -27.36 -1.02
CA GLN A 170 -1.38 -27.79 -0.84
C GLN A 170 -0.62 -27.94 -2.17
N SER A 171 -1.31 -28.40 -3.23
CA SER A 171 -0.69 -28.57 -4.55
C SER A 171 -0.22 -27.22 -5.13
N ILE A 172 -1.04 -26.17 -4.94
CA ILE A 172 -0.69 -24.81 -5.31
C ILE A 172 0.43 -24.31 -4.41
N GLN A 173 0.42 -24.62 -3.11
CA GLN A 173 1.51 -24.27 -2.20
C GLN A 173 2.88 -24.73 -2.73
N LYS A 174 2.98 -26.00 -3.10
CA LYS A 174 4.22 -26.59 -3.61
C LYS A 174 4.67 -25.89 -4.89
N LYS A 175 3.76 -25.60 -5.82
CA LYS A 175 4.05 -24.86 -7.06
C LYS A 175 4.53 -23.43 -6.79
N LEU A 176 3.88 -22.72 -5.87
CA LEU A 176 4.25 -21.36 -5.49
C LEU A 176 5.61 -21.29 -4.80
N ARG A 177 5.88 -22.22 -3.88
CA ARG A 177 7.19 -22.34 -3.19
C ARG A 177 8.32 -22.65 -4.16
N ALA A 178 8.06 -23.38 -5.25
CA ALA A 178 9.06 -23.65 -6.27
C ALA A 178 9.30 -22.44 -7.21
N ALA A 179 8.29 -21.59 -7.43
CA ALA A 179 8.35 -20.47 -8.35
C ALA A 179 8.88 -19.17 -7.72
N VAL A 180 8.82 -19.05 -6.39
CA VAL A 180 9.25 -17.87 -5.66
C VAL A 180 10.78 -17.87 -5.46
N TYR A 181 11.42 -16.73 -5.72
CA TYR A 181 12.78 -16.49 -5.25
C TYR A 181 12.76 -15.89 -3.83
N ILE A 182 13.50 -16.52 -2.92
CA ILE A 182 13.77 -16.06 -1.54
C ILE A 182 15.27 -16.25 -1.27
N ASP A 183 15.93 -15.18 -0.83
CA ASP A 183 17.30 -15.18 -0.33
C ASP A 183 17.31 -14.62 1.08
N ASP A 184 17.42 -15.52 2.06
CA ASP A 184 17.39 -15.16 3.47
C ASP A 184 18.62 -14.40 3.94
N GLN A 185 19.77 -14.60 3.29
CA GLN A 185 21.01 -13.90 3.63
C GLN A 185 20.97 -12.45 3.16
N LYS A 186 20.45 -12.22 1.95
CA LYS A 186 20.32 -10.87 1.38
C LYS A 186 18.96 -10.22 1.69
N LYS A 187 18.06 -10.97 2.34
CA LYS A 187 16.65 -10.60 2.57
C LYS A 187 15.99 -10.12 1.29
N GLN A 188 16.19 -10.83 0.19
CA GLN A 188 15.60 -10.52 -1.11
C GLN A 188 14.51 -11.53 -1.44
N ILE A 189 13.41 -11.02 -1.97
CA ILE A 189 12.24 -11.82 -2.33
C ILE A 189 11.61 -11.32 -3.62
N THR A 190 10.74 -12.14 -4.21
CA THR A 190 9.83 -11.74 -5.30
C THR A 190 8.48 -11.32 -4.71
N PRO A 191 8.20 -10.01 -4.54
CA PRO A 191 7.04 -9.56 -3.77
C PRO A 191 5.75 -9.53 -4.60
N ILE A 192 5.83 -9.74 -5.91
CA ILE A 192 4.72 -9.52 -6.84
C ILE A 192 4.19 -10.83 -7.38
N TYR A 193 2.93 -11.09 -7.06
CA TYR A 193 2.16 -12.21 -7.59
C TYR A 193 1.08 -11.70 -8.55
N ILE A 194 1.03 -12.25 -9.76
CA ILE A 194 0.20 -11.76 -10.87
C ILE A 194 -0.94 -12.74 -11.15
N TYR A 195 -2.14 -12.20 -11.29
CA TYR A 195 -3.35 -12.86 -11.79
C TYR A 195 -3.71 -12.26 -13.16
N LYS A 196 -3.81 -13.09 -14.20
CA LYS A 196 -4.30 -12.69 -15.52
C LYS A 196 -5.79 -13.02 -15.64
N ILE A 197 -6.64 -12.00 -15.76
CA ILE A 197 -8.10 -12.13 -15.67
C ILE A 197 -8.74 -11.57 -16.96
N LYS A 198 -9.71 -12.29 -17.55
CA LYS A 198 -10.46 -11.78 -18.72
C LYS A 198 -11.08 -10.43 -18.42
N ASN A 199 -11.02 -9.50 -19.36
CA ASN A 199 -11.87 -8.33 -19.30
C ASN A 199 -13.30 -8.71 -19.72
N SER A 200 -14.20 -8.86 -18.75
CA SER A 200 -15.63 -9.07 -18.98
C SER A 200 -16.45 -8.47 -17.84
N PRO A 201 -17.75 -8.19 -18.05
CA PRO A 201 -18.61 -7.66 -16.98
C PRO A 201 -18.64 -8.55 -15.73
N GLN A 202 -18.63 -9.87 -15.88
CA GLN A 202 -18.60 -10.81 -14.75
C GLN A 202 -17.27 -10.71 -13.98
N LYS A 203 -16.15 -10.59 -14.70
CA LYS A 203 -14.82 -10.48 -14.09
C LYS A 203 -14.59 -9.12 -13.42
N VAL A 204 -15.09 -8.03 -14.00
CA VAL A 204 -15.11 -6.70 -13.36
C VAL A 204 -15.86 -6.75 -12.03
N LYS A 205 -17.01 -7.42 -11.98
CA LYS A 205 -17.76 -7.64 -10.72
C LYS A 205 -16.94 -8.42 -9.69
N ALA A 206 -16.27 -9.49 -10.12
CA ALA A 206 -15.46 -10.33 -9.21
C ALA A 206 -14.23 -9.58 -8.66
N ILE A 207 -13.49 -8.86 -9.51
CA ILE A 207 -12.37 -8.00 -9.09
C ILE A 207 -12.88 -6.94 -8.10
N THR A 208 -14.02 -6.30 -8.41
CA THR A 208 -14.64 -5.30 -7.54
C THR A 208 -15.03 -5.91 -6.18
N GLN A 209 -15.56 -7.13 -6.15
CA GLN A 209 -15.90 -7.83 -4.91
C GLN A 209 -14.66 -8.12 -4.06
N ALA A 210 -13.60 -8.67 -4.66
CA ALA A 210 -12.35 -8.98 -3.96
C ALA A 210 -11.73 -7.72 -3.33
N LEU A 211 -11.64 -6.63 -4.10
CA LEU A 211 -11.15 -5.35 -3.60
C LEU A 211 -12.06 -4.75 -2.53
N ARG A 212 -13.39 -4.84 -2.69
CA ARG A 212 -14.35 -4.35 -1.70
C ARG A 212 -14.20 -5.06 -0.36
N ILE A 213 -14.04 -6.39 -0.38
CA ILE A 213 -13.77 -7.20 0.81
C ILE A 213 -12.42 -6.81 1.41
N GLY A 214 -11.36 -6.73 0.59
CA GLY A 214 -10.04 -6.32 1.06
C GLY A 214 -9.98 -4.90 1.64
N ARG A 215 -10.86 -4.00 1.18
CA ARG A 215 -11.05 -2.66 1.76
C ARG A 215 -11.97 -2.64 2.98
N LEU A 216 -12.48 -3.78 3.42
CA LEU A 216 -13.47 -3.92 4.50
C LEU A 216 -14.77 -3.12 4.24
N HIS A 217 -15.11 -2.88 2.97
CA HIS A 217 -16.37 -2.26 2.55
C HIS A 217 -17.50 -3.30 2.50
N LEU A 218 -17.70 -4.00 3.62
CA LEU A 218 -18.50 -5.21 3.73
C LEU A 218 -19.98 -4.90 3.77
N ASN A 219 -20.78 -5.73 3.09
CA ASN A 219 -22.23 -5.68 3.20
C ASN A 219 -22.69 -6.32 4.53
N TRP A 220 -23.99 -6.23 4.85
CA TRP A 220 -24.51 -6.75 6.12
C TRP A 220 -24.26 -8.25 6.30
N PHE A 221 -24.42 -9.03 5.23
CA PHE A 221 -24.19 -10.48 5.27
C PHE A 221 -22.72 -10.81 5.58
N GLU A 222 -21.78 -10.18 4.89
CA GLU A 222 -20.34 -10.39 5.09
C GLU A 222 -19.86 -9.87 6.45
N ARG A 223 -20.48 -8.81 6.98
CA ARG A 223 -20.23 -8.37 8.36
C ARG A 223 -20.67 -9.43 9.36
N ASN A 224 -21.82 -10.07 9.12
CA ASN A 224 -22.30 -11.16 9.97
C ASN A 224 -21.44 -12.41 9.83
N GLU A 225 -20.98 -12.76 8.63
CA GLU A 225 -20.01 -13.85 8.43
C GLU A 225 -18.69 -13.57 9.16
N LEU A 226 -18.20 -12.33 9.15
CA LEU A 226 -17.02 -11.91 9.92
C LEU A 226 -17.18 -12.05 11.44
N ILE A 227 -18.42 -11.99 11.95
CA ILE A 227 -18.72 -12.05 13.38
C ILE A 227 -19.09 -13.48 13.81
N LYS A 228 -19.67 -14.29 12.91
CA LYS A 228 -20.34 -15.56 13.27
C LYS A 228 -19.72 -16.81 12.64
N GLY A 229 -18.87 -16.69 11.63
CA GLY A 229 -18.27 -17.84 10.95
C GLY A 229 -16.76 -17.70 10.82
N PRO A 230 -16.06 -18.79 10.46
CA PRO A 230 -14.69 -18.70 9.98
C PRO A 230 -14.73 -17.88 8.69
N PHE A 231 -14.46 -16.58 8.79
CA PHE A 231 -14.24 -15.77 7.59
C PHE A 231 -13.14 -16.46 6.79
N GLU A 232 -13.43 -16.81 5.53
CA GLU A 232 -12.48 -17.49 4.67
C GLU A 232 -11.17 -16.69 4.66
N GLU A 233 -10.13 -17.22 5.30
CA GLU A 233 -8.85 -16.52 5.38
C GLU A 233 -8.39 -16.18 3.96
N TYR A 234 -7.74 -15.03 3.77
CA TYR A 234 -7.21 -14.62 2.48
C TYR A 234 -8.25 -14.47 1.36
N ARG A 235 -9.55 -14.35 1.68
CA ARG A 235 -10.67 -14.25 0.71
C ARG A 235 -10.41 -13.38 -0.53
N PRO A 236 -9.84 -12.16 -0.44
CA PRO A 236 -9.50 -11.38 -1.64
C PRO A 236 -8.59 -12.14 -2.63
N LEU A 237 -7.56 -12.83 -2.13
CA LEU A 237 -6.62 -13.60 -2.93
C LEU A 237 -7.29 -14.81 -3.60
N HIS A 238 -8.15 -15.52 -2.86
CA HIS A 238 -8.90 -16.65 -3.40
C HIS A 238 -9.86 -16.21 -4.51
N LEU A 239 -10.53 -15.06 -4.33
CA LEU A 239 -11.40 -14.50 -5.37
C LEU A 239 -10.64 -14.12 -6.64
N PHE A 240 -9.45 -13.54 -6.52
CA PHE A 240 -8.59 -13.29 -7.68
C PHE A 240 -8.18 -14.59 -8.36
N SER A 241 -7.76 -15.60 -7.57
CA SER A 241 -7.33 -16.91 -8.08
C SER A 241 -8.43 -17.64 -8.85
N ARG A 242 -9.64 -17.75 -8.27
CA ARG A 242 -10.82 -18.34 -8.93
C ARG A 242 -11.19 -17.66 -10.25
N CYS A 243 -10.79 -16.40 -10.43
CA CYS A 243 -11.08 -15.64 -11.63
C CYS A 243 -9.99 -15.66 -12.69
N ALA A 244 -8.76 -16.04 -12.31
CA ALA A 244 -7.59 -15.99 -13.15
C ALA A 244 -7.55 -17.14 -14.16
N LYS A 245 -7.09 -16.83 -15.37
CA LYS A 245 -6.70 -17.87 -16.36
C LYS A 245 -5.30 -18.39 -16.10
N LYS A 246 -4.44 -17.53 -15.56
CA LYS A 246 -3.02 -17.76 -15.34
C LYS A 246 -2.57 -16.97 -14.13
N GLU A 247 -1.74 -17.59 -13.31
CA GLU A 247 -1.13 -16.97 -12.14
C GLU A 247 0.36 -17.28 -12.08
N TYR A 248 1.17 -16.34 -11.60
CA TYR A 248 2.63 -16.53 -11.46
C TYR A 248 3.28 -15.43 -10.62
N TYR A 249 4.46 -15.73 -10.06
CA TYR A 249 5.35 -14.70 -9.51
C TYR A 249 6.08 -13.98 -10.64
N SER A 250 6.14 -12.66 -10.56
CA SER A 250 7.07 -11.89 -11.41
C SER A 250 8.50 -12.05 -10.92
N ASN A 251 9.47 -11.79 -11.80
CA ASN A 251 10.89 -11.75 -11.44
C ASN A 251 11.32 -10.39 -10.86
N ASP A 252 10.39 -9.57 -10.38
CA ASP A 252 10.71 -8.33 -9.69
C ASP A 252 11.22 -8.65 -8.27
N LEU A 253 12.31 -8.01 -7.85
CA LEU A 253 12.95 -8.19 -6.54
C LEU A 253 12.66 -7.02 -5.63
N ALA A 254 12.37 -7.32 -4.37
CA ALA A 254 12.37 -6.36 -3.29
C ALA A 254 13.06 -6.92 -2.04
N THR A 255 13.38 -6.02 -1.12
CA THR A 255 13.76 -6.44 0.22
C THR A 255 12.53 -6.98 0.94
N SER A 256 12.65 -8.14 1.59
CA SER A 256 11.60 -8.73 2.40
C SER A 256 11.20 -7.83 3.56
N GLN A 257 10.01 -8.05 4.10
CA GLN A 257 9.61 -7.41 5.33
C GLN A 257 10.25 -8.14 6.52
N TYR A 258 10.91 -7.39 7.40
CA TYR A 258 11.54 -7.94 8.60
C TYR A 258 11.54 -6.99 9.80
N VAL A 259 11.28 -5.69 9.59
CA VAL A 259 11.09 -4.74 10.70
C VAL A 259 9.59 -4.66 11.00
N GLN A 260 9.26 -4.78 12.30
CA GLN A 260 7.94 -5.09 12.89
C GLN A 260 6.75 -4.44 12.18
N ASP A 261 5.76 -5.28 11.86
CA ASP A 261 4.33 -4.98 11.70
C ASP A 261 3.96 -3.70 10.94
N ASN A 262 4.78 -3.16 10.04
CA ASN A 262 4.49 -1.93 9.28
C ASN A 262 4.16 -2.22 7.81
N CYS A 263 3.59 -3.41 7.54
CA CYS A 263 3.31 -3.92 6.19
C CYS A 263 2.52 -2.93 5.34
N MET A 264 1.50 -2.27 5.91
CA MET A 264 0.62 -1.33 5.21
C MET A 264 1.38 -0.25 4.44
N VAL A 265 2.21 0.54 5.14
CA VAL A 265 2.94 1.65 4.50
C VAL A 265 4.16 1.17 3.71
N ASN A 266 4.81 0.08 4.14
CA ASN A 266 6.00 -0.44 3.46
C ASN A 266 5.66 -1.18 2.16
N ASN A 267 4.52 -1.86 2.08
CA ASN A 267 3.99 -2.42 0.84
C ASN A 267 3.58 -1.28 -0.08
N LEU A 268 2.88 -0.24 0.40
CA LEU A 268 2.47 0.87 -0.45
C LEU A 268 3.68 1.58 -1.06
N ASN A 269 4.68 1.92 -0.25
CA ASN A 269 5.95 2.48 -0.74
C ASN A 269 6.68 1.56 -1.73
N GLY A 270 6.58 0.24 -1.54
CA GLY A 270 7.17 -0.75 -2.43
C GLY A 270 6.44 -0.81 -3.77
N ALA A 271 5.11 -0.87 -3.74
CA ALA A 271 4.22 -0.82 -4.89
C ALA A 271 4.44 0.47 -5.69
N MET A 272 4.54 1.61 -5.01
CA MET A 272 4.87 2.90 -5.61
C MET A 272 6.20 2.87 -6.38
N LYS A 273 7.25 2.32 -5.78
CA LYS A 273 8.56 2.19 -6.46
C LYS A 273 8.51 1.21 -7.62
N TYR A 274 7.69 0.18 -7.53
CA TYR A 274 7.46 -0.75 -8.63
C TYR A 274 6.70 -0.11 -9.80
N ILE A 275 5.73 0.77 -9.52
CA ILE A 275 4.96 1.49 -10.54
C ILE A 275 5.79 2.61 -11.18
N LEU A 276 6.49 3.39 -10.37
CA LEU A 276 7.18 4.61 -10.80
C LEU A 276 8.66 4.38 -11.17
N GLY A 277 9.29 3.33 -10.64
CA GLY A 277 10.72 3.10 -10.80
C GLY A 277 11.09 2.56 -12.17
N VAL A 278 12.33 2.87 -12.58
CA VAL A 278 12.98 2.22 -13.72
C VAL A 278 13.41 0.82 -13.29
N LYS A 279 13.16 -0.17 -14.14
CA LYS A 279 13.55 -1.56 -13.90
C LYS A 279 15.00 -1.79 -14.33
N LYS A 280 15.87 -2.07 -13.37
CA LYS A 280 17.24 -2.51 -13.63
C LYS A 280 17.32 -4.04 -13.62
N GLN A 281 17.81 -4.61 -14.70
CA GLN A 281 18.06 -6.04 -14.82
C GLN A 281 19.20 -6.50 -13.90
N VAL A 282 19.02 -7.65 -13.27
CA VAL A 282 20.03 -8.33 -12.43
C VAL A 282 20.00 -9.83 -12.75
N LYS A 283 21.16 -10.45 -12.94
CA LYS A 283 21.28 -11.89 -13.16
C LYS A 283 21.62 -12.58 -11.84
N ILE A 284 20.83 -13.58 -11.44
CA ILE A 284 21.06 -14.39 -10.23
C ILE A 284 20.90 -15.86 -10.63
N LYS A 285 21.94 -16.68 -10.41
CA LYS A 285 21.93 -18.13 -10.74
C LYS A 285 21.36 -18.40 -12.15
N ASN A 286 21.86 -17.65 -13.15
CA ASN A 286 21.41 -17.71 -14.55
C ASN A 286 19.96 -17.32 -14.85
N GLN A 287 19.20 -16.83 -13.87
CA GLN A 287 17.87 -16.26 -14.08
C GLN A 287 17.91 -14.73 -14.08
N ILE A 288 17.02 -14.13 -14.87
CA ILE A 288 16.88 -12.67 -15.00
C ILE A 288 15.84 -12.17 -14.00
N PHE A 289 16.24 -11.22 -13.17
CA PHE A 289 15.42 -10.51 -12.21
C PHE A 289 15.46 -9.00 -12.46
N TYR A 290 14.52 -8.27 -11.86
CA TYR A 290 14.40 -6.82 -12.00
C TYR A 290 14.35 -6.13 -10.64
N LYS A 291 15.13 -5.06 -10.46
CA LYS A 291 15.03 -4.18 -9.29
C LYS A 291 14.48 -2.84 -9.75
N SER A 292 13.39 -2.40 -9.12
CA SER A 292 12.78 -1.11 -9.41
C SER A 292 13.34 -0.02 -8.50
N SER A 293 13.78 1.08 -9.09
CA SER A 293 14.26 2.26 -8.36
C SER A 293 13.84 3.54 -9.07
N ILE A 294 13.48 4.57 -8.33
CA ILE A 294 13.24 5.91 -8.88
C ILE A 294 14.61 6.53 -9.19
N PRO A 295 14.86 6.99 -10.43
CA PRO A 295 16.11 7.66 -10.79
C PRO A 295 16.47 8.77 -9.81
N ASN A 296 17.75 8.87 -9.43
CA ASN A 296 18.28 9.95 -8.59
C ASN A 296 17.51 10.20 -7.28
N LEU A 297 16.88 9.16 -6.73
CA LEU A 297 16.17 9.24 -5.47
C LEU A 297 16.47 7.99 -4.63
N SER A 298 17.43 8.12 -3.70
CA SER A 298 17.77 7.02 -2.82
C SER A 298 16.57 6.67 -1.92
N ASN A 299 16.57 5.48 -1.33
CA ASN A 299 15.51 5.11 -0.38
C ASN A 299 15.48 6.04 0.86
N GLY A 300 16.60 6.68 1.21
CA GLY A 300 16.60 7.65 2.32
C GLY A 300 15.94 8.94 1.89
N ASP A 301 16.32 9.45 0.72
CA ASP A 301 15.79 10.70 0.18
C ASP A 301 14.30 10.56 -0.09
N PHE A 302 13.86 9.44 -0.69
CA PHE A 302 12.44 9.15 -0.85
C PHE A 302 11.65 9.24 0.46
N LYS A 303 12.18 8.67 1.56
CA LYS A 303 11.51 8.72 2.87
C LYS A 303 11.58 10.12 3.48
N LYS A 304 12.69 10.83 3.31
CA LYS A 304 12.88 12.22 3.74
C LYS A 304 11.84 13.13 3.08
N GLU A 305 11.75 13.11 1.75
CA GLU A 305 10.81 13.92 0.97
C GLU A 305 9.36 13.59 1.36
N LEU A 306 9.01 12.31 1.42
CA LEU A 306 7.68 11.89 1.83
C LEU A 306 7.31 12.41 3.22
N THR A 307 8.23 12.32 4.19
CA THR A 307 8.04 12.84 5.55
C THR A 307 7.91 14.36 5.57
N GLN A 308 8.74 15.09 4.82
CA GLN A 308 8.70 16.55 4.77
C GLN A 308 7.38 17.05 4.16
N LEU A 309 6.93 16.45 3.07
CA LEU A 309 5.63 16.78 2.47
C LEU A 309 4.49 16.45 3.43
N ALA A 310 4.52 15.30 4.08
CA ALA A 310 3.50 14.94 5.06
C ALA A 310 3.44 15.91 6.24
N ILE A 311 4.59 16.45 6.70
CA ILE A 311 4.66 17.52 7.71
C ILE A 311 3.93 18.79 7.22
N VAL A 312 4.11 19.18 5.95
CA VAL A 312 3.40 20.33 5.37
C VAL A 312 1.89 20.10 5.36
N HIS A 313 1.44 18.91 4.92
CA HIS A 313 0.02 18.55 4.94
C HIS A 313 -0.56 18.60 6.35
N LEU A 314 0.17 18.04 7.33
CA LEU A 314 -0.24 18.06 8.74
C LEU A 314 -0.32 19.47 9.31
N LYS A 315 0.64 20.34 8.99
CA LYS A 315 0.62 21.75 9.38
C LYS A 315 -0.64 22.44 8.85
N ASN A 316 -0.98 22.22 7.58
CA ASN A 316 -2.18 22.79 6.96
C ASN A 316 -3.48 22.22 7.56
N SER A 317 -3.45 21.01 8.09
CA SER A 317 -4.56 20.39 8.83
C SER A 317 -4.60 20.75 10.32
N GLY A 318 -3.80 21.72 10.78
CA GLY A 318 -3.82 22.21 12.16
C GLY A 318 -3.07 21.34 13.17
N ALA A 319 -2.11 20.51 12.74
CA ALA A 319 -1.26 19.76 13.65
C ALA A 319 -0.41 20.71 14.52
N SER A 320 -0.29 20.38 15.81
CA SER A 320 0.46 21.19 16.76
C SER A 320 1.96 21.23 16.46
N SER A 321 2.64 22.29 16.89
CA SER A 321 4.10 22.39 16.84
C SER A 321 4.82 21.22 17.52
N LYS A 322 4.24 20.66 18.60
CA LYS A 322 4.78 19.46 19.29
C LYS A 322 4.75 18.24 18.35
N THR A 323 3.63 18.00 17.66
CA THR A 323 3.50 16.90 16.69
C THR A 323 4.49 17.04 15.54
N LEU A 324 4.65 18.25 15.00
CA LEU A 324 5.58 18.49 13.89
C LEU A 324 7.04 18.28 14.33
N LYS A 325 7.42 18.73 15.54
CA LYS A 325 8.75 18.46 16.13
C LYS A 325 9.02 16.97 16.32
N ILE A 326 8.02 16.19 16.75
CA ILE A 326 8.14 14.73 16.89
C ILE A 326 8.48 14.08 15.54
N LEU A 327 7.82 14.49 14.46
CA LEU A 327 8.09 13.95 13.12
C LEU A 327 9.46 14.37 12.58
N GLN A 328 9.89 15.59 12.84
CA GLN A 328 11.25 16.05 12.52
C GLN A 328 12.30 15.23 13.27
N GLN A 329 12.12 15.02 14.57
CA GLN A 329 13.00 14.17 15.37
C GLN A 329 13.01 12.73 14.87
N ALA A 330 11.86 12.18 14.44
CA ALA A 330 11.78 10.85 13.87
C ALA A 330 12.62 10.74 12.60
N LEU A 331 12.53 11.75 11.72
CA LEU A 331 13.35 11.80 10.51
C LEU A 331 14.85 11.86 10.83
N VAL A 332 15.25 12.70 11.79
CA VAL A 332 16.65 12.80 12.24
C VAL A 332 17.14 11.45 12.76
N THR A 333 16.39 10.81 13.67
CA THR A 333 16.73 9.48 14.21
C THR A 333 16.83 8.44 13.10
N TYR A 334 15.92 8.44 12.13
CA TYR A 334 15.99 7.51 11.00
C TYR A 334 17.25 7.71 10.14
N LEU A 335 17.62 8.95 9.85
CA LEU A 335 18.79 9.27 9.03
C LEU A 335 20.09 8.93 9.76
N ASP A 336 20.18 9.24 11.05
CA ASP A 336 21.31 8.88 11.91
C ASP A 336 21.53 7.37 11.97
N GLU A 337 20.49 6.59 12.29
CA GLU A 337 20.58 5.12 12.31
C GLU A 337 20.87 4.52 10.92
N LYS A 338 20.43 5.18 9.85
CA LYS A 338 20.80 4.78 8.49
C LYS A 338 22.28 5.04 8.21
N GLY A 339 22.83 6.16 8.69
CA GLY A 339 24.24 6.53 8.59
C GLY A 339 25.13 5.54 9.32
N LYS A 340 24.86 5.29 10.60
CA LYS A 340 25.57 4.28 11.42
C LYS A 340 25.60 2.90 10.78
N ARG A 341 24.51 2.48 10.13
CA ARG A 341 24.46 1.18 9.43
C ARG A 341 25.42 1.09 8.23
N THR A 342 25.93 2.21 7.70
CA THR A 342 26.93 2.17 6.63
C THR A 342 28.29 1.68 7.11
N GLU A 343 28.60 1.91 8.40
CA GLU A 343 29.82 1.49 9.08
C GLU A 343 29.77 0.01 9.54
N VAL A 344 28.56 -0.56 9.62
CA VAL A 344 28.35 -1.97 10.02
C VAL A 344 28.76 -2.91 8.87
N PRO A 345 29.47 -4.02 9.15
CA PRO A 345 29.82 -5.03 8.14
C PRO A 345 28.60 -5.52 7.36
N GLN A 346 28.76 -5.77 6.05
CA GLN A 346 27.64 -6.11 5.16
C GLN A 346 26.80 -7.31 5.66
N GLN A 347 27.45 -8.29 6.28
CA GLN A 347 26.81 -9.50 6.85
C GLN A 347 25.95 -9.18 8.08
N GLU A 348 26.25 -8.10 8.81
CA GLU A 348 25.58 -7.72 10.05
C GLU A 348 24.51 -6.63 9.88
N LYS A 349 24.50 -5.93 8.74
CA LYS A 349 23.56 -4.80 8.49
C LYS A 349 22.09 -5.17 8.72
N ILE A 350 21.71 -6.42 8.43
CA ILE A 350 20.35 -6.91 8.65
C ILE A 350 20.06 -7.07 10.14
N SER A 351 20.92 -7.77 10.86
CA SER A 351 20.82 -7.98 12.32
C SER A 351 20.81 -6.66 13.07
N TYR A 352 21.68 -5.72 12.67
CA TYR A 352 21.71 -4.36 13.20
C TYR A 352 20.36 -3.66 13.03
N LYS A 353 19.80 -3.65 11.81
CA LYS A 353 18.52 -2.98 11.53
C LYS A 353 17.37 -3.63 12.31
N LEU A 354 17.39 -4.96 12.48
CA LEU A 354 16.41 -5.69 13.29
C LEU A 354 16.46 -5.26 14.75
N LYS A 355 17.66 -5.27 15.34
CA LYS A 355 17.90 -4.87 16.72
C LYS A 355 17.44 -3.42 16.96
N LYS A 356 17.90 -2.49 16.11
CA LYS A 356 17.51 -1.08 16.20
C LYS A 356 16.03 -0.82 15.96
N GLY A 357 15.40 -1.56 15.06
CA GLY A 357 13.95 -1.49 14.87
C GLY A 357 13.19 -1.86 16.14
N LYS A 358 13.59 -2.94 16.84
CA LYS A 358 12.98 -3.35 18.11
C LYS A 358 13.21 -2.33 19.23
N GLU A 359 14.44 -1.83 19.37
CA GLU A 359 14.79 -0.81 20.38
C GLU A 359 13.97 0.47 20.21
N THR A 360 13.82 0.92 18.96
CA THR A 360 13.12 2.18 18.65
C THR A 360 11.59 2.05 18.69
N HIS A 361 11.04 0.87 18.37
CA HIS A 361 9.59 0.65 18.33
C HIS A 361 8.87 1.12 19.59
N HIS A 362 9.32 0.65 20.77
CA HIS A 362 8.64 0.95 22.01
C HIS A 362 8.70 2.44 22.37
N ALA A 363 9.86 3.07 22.15
CA ALA A 363 10.07 4.49 22.38
C ALA A 363 9.16 5.36 21.50
N TRP A 364 9.04 5.03 20.21
CA TRP A 364 8.20 5.77 19.27
C TRP A 364 6.73 5.49 19.44
N LEU A 365 6.34 4.28 19.82
CA LEU A 365 4.96 3.96 20.19
C LEU A 365 4.52 4.85 21.36
N GLN A 366 5.31 4.91 22.43
CA GLN A 366 5.03 5.76 23.60
C GLN A 366 5.01 7.25 23.25
N LYS A 367 5.99 7.76 22.50
CA LYS A 367 6.00 9.17 22.04
C LYS A 367 4.79 9.50 21.16
N THR A 368 4.39 8.58 20.29
CA THR A 368 3.22 8.77 19.42
C THR A 368 1.94 8.75 20.24
N LEU A 369 1.80 7.88 21.24
CA LEU A 369 0.65 7.84 22.16
C LEU A 369 0.56 9.11 23.01
N ARG A 370 1.67 9.57 23.62
CA ARG A 370 1.74 10.82 24.40
C ARG A 370 1.62 12.11 23.57
N SER A 371 1.71 12.00 22.25
CA SER A 371 1.41 13.11 21.33
C SER A 371 -0.08 13.25 21.02
N GLN A 372 -0.92 12.35 21.54
CA GLN A 372 -2.37 12.32 21.27
C GLN A 372 -3.16 13.26 22.18
N ASP A 373 -2.53 13.89 23.18
CA ASP A 373 -3.13 14.90 24.08
C ASP A 373 -3.31 16.28 23.41
N LEU A 374 -3.64 16.32 22.10
CA LEU A 374 -3.60 17.56 21.32
C LEU A 374 -4.92 17.85 20.61
N LYS A 375 -5.85 18.40 21.39
CA LYS A 375 -6.41 19.73 21.11
C LYS A 375 -6.29 20.61 22.35
N ILE A 376 -5.38 21.58 22.32
CA ILE A 376 -5.73 22.90 22.84
C ILE A 376 -6.29 23.63 21.63
N LYS A 377 -7.62 23.73 21.55
CA LYS A 377 -8.23 24.84 20.82
C LYS A 377 -8.27 26.00 21.79
N GLN A 378 -7.35 26.94 21.63
CA GLN A 378 -7.61 28.35 21.86
C GLN A 378 -7.94 28.95 20.49
N SER A 379 -9.19 29.36 20.31
CA SER A 379 -9.75 30.33 19.33
C SER A 379 -11.22 29.92 19.07
N ARG A 380 -12.28 30.64 19.43
CA ARG A 380 -12.49 31.93 20.10
C ARG A 380 -13.59 31.70 21.13
#